data_AF-A0A495IVX4-F1
#
_entry.id   AF-A0A495IVX4-F1
#
_cell.length_a   1.000
_cell.length_b   1.000
_cell.length_c   1.000
_cell.angle_alpha   90.00
_cell.angle_beta   90.00
_cell.angle_gamma   90.00
#
_symmetry.space_group_name_H-M   'P 1'
#
loop_
_entity.id
_entity.type
_entity.pdbx_description
1 polymer ?
#
loop_
_entity_poly.entity_id
_entity_poly.type
_entity_poly.pdbx_seq_one_letter_code
_entity_poly.pdbx_strand_id
1 'polypeptide(L)'
;MPVEQKKHPDTPTLYTKARIKRLAKGKHWVTIYNGQHIVKGYAKKFSVDLLTALKELRMLGITISEQYEQSLIQTLNGLAEKRKQEKLRKEIEMQSSFESDDEFAFIMGYTSGGAAYGIKWEDWPVDNLSGEPGNENHIIS
;
A
#
# COMPACT_ATOMS: atom_id res chain seq x y z
N MET A 1 4.50 -25.05 34.88
CA MET A 1 3.28 -25.68 34.38
C MET A 1 3.21 -25.48 32.87
N PRO A 2 3.03 -26.52 32.04
CA PRO A 2 2.92 -26.33 30.61
C PRO A 2 1.59 -25.62 30.30
N VAL A 3 1.66 -24.55 29.51
CA VAL A 3 0.49 -23.79 29.07
C VAL A 3 -0.18 -24.58 27.94
N GLU A 4 -1.33 -25.19 28.22
CA GLU A 4 -2.15 -25.84 27.20
C GLU A 4 -2.61 -24.79 26.18
N GLN A 5 -2.10 -24.91 24.95
CA GLN A 5 -2.58 -24.13 23.82
C GLN A 5 -3.98 -24.64 23.44
N LYS A 6 -5.02 -23.86 23.75
CA LYS A 6 -6.40 -24.17 23.36
C LYS A 6 -6.49 -24.27 21.83
N LYS A 7 -6.74 -25.47 21.30
CA LYS A 7 -7.04 -25.67 19.87
C LYS A 7 -8.29 -24.87 19.49
N HIS A 8 -8.15 -24.03 18.47
CA HIS A 8 -9.29 -23.32 17.88
C HIS A 8 -10.25 -24.35 17.27
N PRO A 9 -11.58 -24.25 17.48
CA PRO A 9 -12.52 -25.22 16.93
C PRO A 9 -12.41 -25.30 15.40
N ASP A 10 -12.53 -26.51 14.84
CA ASP A 10 -12.56 -26.82 13.40
C ASP A 10 -13.83 -26.28 12.71
N THR A 11 -14.34 -25.13 13.14
CA THR A 11 -15.47 -24.47 12.53
C THR A 11 -15.01 -23.80 11.24
N PRO A 12 -15.59 -24.16 10.07
CA PRO A 12 -15.24 -23.52 8.82
C PRO A 12 -15.54 -22.03 8.91
N THR A 13 -14.53 -21.22 8.58
CA THR A 13 -14.66 -19.77 8.50
C THR A 13 -15.80 -19.38 7.55
N LEU A 14 -16.34 -18.17 7.74
CA LEU A 14 -17.36 -17.62 6.83
C LEU A 14 -16.88 -17.64 5.36
N TYR A 15 -15.58 -17.42 5.14
CA TYR A 15 -14.93 -17.52 3.84
C TYR A 15 -15.02 -18.93 3.23
N THR A 16 -14.74 -19.97 4.01
CA THR A 16 -14.86 -21.37 3.57
C THR A 16 -16.30 -21.72 3.19
N LYS A 17 -17.28 -21.29 4.00
CA LYS A 17 -18.71 -21.51 3.71
C LYS A 17 -19.15 -20.82 2.43
N ALA A 18 -18.70 -19.59 2.18
CA ALA A 18 -19.01 -18.86 0.96
C ALA A 18 -18.45 -19.54 -0.29
N ARG A 19 -17.21 -20.05 -0.21
CA ARG A 19 -16.55 -20.78 -1.30
C ARG A 19 -17.29 -22.07 -1.67
N ILE A 20 -17.70 -22.87 -0.68
CA ILE A 20 -18.45 -24.11 -0.93
C ILE A 20 -19.77 -23.81 -1.67
N LYS A 21 -20.50 -22.79 -1.22
CA LYS A 21 -21.75 -22.35 -1.88
C LYS A 21 -21.51 -21.91 -3.33
N ARG A 22 -20.43 -21.17 -3.58
CA ARG A 22 -20.05 -20.78 -4.95
C ARG A 22 -19.71 -21.98 -5.81
N LEU A 23 -18.87 -22.90 -5.34
CA LEU A 23 -18.51 -24.11 -6.10
C LEU A 23 -19.74 -24.95 -6.46
N ALA A 24 -20.69 -25.10 -5.53
CA ALA A 24 -21.94 -25.81 -5.80
C ALA A 24 -22.75 -25.15 -6.93
N LYS A 25 -22.93 -23.81 -6.88
CA LYS A 25 -23.63 -23.05 -7.94
C LYS A 25 -22.82 -22.96 -9.24
N GLY A 26 -21.50 -22.92 -9.12
CA GLY A 26 -20.53 -22.80 -10.20
C GLY A 26 -20.57 -23.99 -11.13
N LYS A 27 -20.75 -25.21 -10.61
CA LYS A 27 -20.95 -26.43 -11.41
C LYS A 27 -22.06 -26.25 -12.44
N HIS A 28 -23.24 -25.82 -12.00
CA HIS A 28 -24.37 -25.59 -12.90
C HIS A 28 -24.14 -24.39 -13.81
N TRP A 29 -23.59 -23.29 -13.29
CA TRP A 29 -23.33 -22.09 -14.09
C TRP A 29 -22.38 -22.35 -15.26
N VAL A 30 -21.33 -23.16 -15.04
CA VAL A 30 -20.39 -23.54 -16.09
C VAL A 30 -21.09 -24.30 -17.23
N THR A 31 -22.04 -25.19 -16.90
CA THR A 31 -22.75 -25.98 -17.93
C THR A 31 -23.64 -25.15 -18.85
N ILE A 32 -24.13 -24.00 -18.38
CA ILE A 32 -25.01 -23.10 -19.15
C ILE A 32 -24.24 -21.95 -19.81
N TYR A 33 -22.95 -21.79 -19.51
CA TYR A 33 -22.18 -20.65 -19.95
C TYR A 33 -21.68 -20.83 -21.38
N ASN A 34 -22.12 -19.95 -22.29
CA ASN A 34 -21.75 -19.97 -23.71
C ASN A 34 -20.74 -18.85 -24.10
N GLY A 35 -20.11 -18.20 -23.11
CA GLY A 35 -19.18 -17.11 -23.40
C GLY A 35 -17.76 -17.60 -23.71
N GLN A 36 -17.02 -16.85 -24.54
CA GLN A 36 -15.63 -17.19 -24.90
C GLN A 36 -14.67 -17.14 -23.68
N HIS A 37 -14.86 -16.19 -22.77
CA HIS A 37 -13.97 -15.98 -21.64
C HIS A 37 -14.57 -16.52 -20.34
N ILE A 38 -14.43 -17.83 -20.08
CA ILE A 38 -15.04 -18.48 -18.91
C ILE A 38 -14.54 -17.93 -17.58
N VAL A 39 -13.24 -17.66 -17.45
CA VAL A 39 -12.63 -17.12 -16.22
C VAL A 39 -13.19 -15.74 -15.89
N LYS A 40 -13.27 -14.86 -16.89
CA LYS A 40 -13.82 -13.51 -16.74
C LYS A 40 -15.32 -13.55 -16.44
N GLY A 41 -16.06 -14.45 -17.09
CA GLY A 41 -17.48 -14.65 -16.84
C GLY A 41 -17.75 -15.12 -15.42
N TYR A 42 -16.96 -16.08 -14.93
CA TYR A 42 -17.10 -16.64 -13.59
C TYR A 42 -16.76 -15.59 -12.52
N ALA A 43 -15.64 -14.88 -12.69
CA ALA A 43 -15.23 -13.79 -11.83
C ALA A 43 -16.33 -12.72 -11.69
N LYS A 44 -16.96 -12.34 -12.82
CA LYS A 44 -18.08 -11.39 -12.84
C LYS A 44 -19.34 -11.93 -12.18
N LYS A 45 -19.69 -13.20 -12.42
CA LYS A 45 -20.92 -13.81 -11.88
C LYS A 45 -20.89 -13.95 -10.37
N PHE A 46 -19.73 -14.29 -9.81
CA PHE A 46 -19.59 -14.61 -8.39
C PHE A 46 -18.81 -13.56 -7.59
N SER A 47 -18.47 -12.42 -8.22
CA SER A 47 -17.73 -11.31 -7.60
C SER A 47 -16.43 -11.79 -6.93
N VAL A 48 -15.63 -12.56 -7.67
CA VAL A 48 -14.33 -13.07 -7.23
C VAL A 48 -13.22 -12.56 -8.15
N ASP A 49 -11.99 -12.53 -7.64
CA ASP A 49 -10.82 -12.19 -8.45
C ASP A 49 -10.57 -13.22 -9.55
N LEU A 50 -9.90 -12.80 -10.63
CA LEU A 50 -9.61 -13.66 -11.78
C LEU A 50 -8.79 -14.90 -11.39
N LEU A 51 -7.81 -14.75 -10.49
CA LEU A 51 -7.02 -15.89 -9.99
C LEU A 51 -7.85 -16.84 -9.14
N THR A 52 -8.78 -16.30 -8.32
CA THR A 52 -9.70 -17.11 -7.51
C THR A 52 -10.68 -17.85 -8.41
N ALA A 53 -11.23 -17.18 -9.42
CA ALA A 53 -12.07 -17.81 -10.45
C ALA A 53 -11.32 -18.94 -11.16
N LEU A 54 -10.08 -18.70 -11.59
CA LEU A 54 -9.26 -19.71 -12.28
C LEU A 54 -9.03 -20.96 -11.41
N LYS A 55 -8.66 -20.77 -10.13
CA LYS A 55 -8.50 -21.88 -9.18
C LYS A 55 -9.80 -22.64 -8.94
N GLU A 56 -10.91 -21.93 -8.76
CA GLU A 56 -12.22 -22.56 -8.57
C GLU A 56 -12.65 -23.33 -9.82
N LEU A 57 -12.46 -22.78 -11.03
CA LEU A 57 -12.75 -23.47 -12.29
C LEU A 57 -11.91 -24.73 -12.49
N ARG A 58 -10.61 -24.72 -12.11
CA ARG A 58 -9.76 -25.91 -12.10
C ARG A 58 -10.30 -26.98 -11.13
N MET A 59 -10.83 -26.58 -9.98
CA MET A 59 -11.50 -27.50 -9.04
C MET A 59 -12.82 -28.06 -9.56
N LEU A 60 -13.48 -27.34 -10.46
CA LEU A 60 -14.68 -27.80 -11.16
C LEU A 60 -14.35 -28.75 -12.33
N GLY A 61 -13.07 -29.02 -12.60
CA GLY A 61 -12.62 -29.91 -13.66
C GLY A 61 -12.44 -29.25 -15.03
N ILE A 62 -12.42 -27.91 -15.09
CA ILE A 62 -12.26 -27.18 -16.35
C ILE A 62 -10.79 -27.00 -16.63
N THR A 63 -10.34 -27.53 -17.77
CA THR A 63 -8.96 -27.41 -18.22
C THR A 63 -8.73 -26.00 -18.76
N ILE A 64 -7.96 -25.20 -18.03
CA ILE A 64 -7.50 -23.88 -18.45
C ILE A 64 -6.01 -24.00 -18.79
N SER A 65 -5.60 -23.43 -19.92
CA SER A 65 -4.20 -23.47 -20.36
C SER A 65 -3.30 -22.69 -19.40
N GLU A 66 -2.13 -23.24 -19.13
CA GLU A 66 -1.13 -22.62 -18.25
C GLU A 66 -0.62 -21.30 -18.83
N GLN A 67 -0.52 -21.20 -20.16
CA GLN A 67 -0.16 -19.97 -20.86
C GLN A 67 -1.13 -18.82 -20.56
N TYR A 68 -2.43 -19.13 -20.47
CA TYR A 68 -3.44 -18.14 -20.12
C TYR A 68 -3.31 -17.69 -18.65
N GLU A 69 -3.01 -18.63 -17.74
CA GLU A 69 -2.74 -18.31 -16.33
C GLU A 69 -1.52 -17.38 -16.19
N GLN A 70 -0.42 -17.68 -16.88
CA GLN A 70 0.79 -16.85 -16.86
C GLN A 70 0.52 -15.44 -17.41
N SER A 71 -0.19 -15.34 -18.53
CA SER A 71 -0.59 -14.05 -19.11
C SER A 71 -1.46 -13.22 -18.14
N LEU A 72 -2.39 -13.87 -17.44
CA LEU A 72 -3.21 -13.22 -16.41
C LEU A 72 -2.36 -12.71 -15.25
N ILE A 73 -1.43 -13.52 -14.73
CA ILE A 73 -0.55 -13.13 -13.63
C ILE A 73 0.30 -11.92 -14.04
N GLN A 74 0.92 -11.96 -15.22
CA GLN A 74 1.72 -10.85 -15.75
C GLN A 74 0.90 -9.56 -15.86
N THR A 75 -0.32 -9.66 -16.40
CA THR A 75 -1.22 -8.51 -16.53
C THR A 75 -1.61 -7.92 -15.17
N LEU A 76 -1.94 -8.77 -14.20
CA LEU A 76 -2.31 -8.35 -12.85
C LEU A 76 -1.14 -7.69 -12.11
N ASN A 77 0.06 -8.26 -12.23
CA ASN A 77 1.27 -7.70 -11.64
C ASN A 77 1.62 -6.34 -12.27
N GLY A 78 1.54 -6.24 -13.61
CA GLY A 78 1.77 -4.98 -14.31
C GLY A 78 0.78 -3.88 -13.91
N LEU A 79 -0.49 -4.23 -13.68
CA LEU A 79 -1.50 -3.28 -13.19
C LEU A 79 -1.22 -2.84 -11.75
N ALA A 80 -0.82 -3.77 -10.88
CA ALA A 80 -0.46 -3.47 -9.50
C ALA A 80 0.74 -2.52 -9.42
N GLU A 81 1.77 -2.78 -10.23
CA GLU A 81 2.96 -1.93 -10.30
C GLU A 81 2.62 -0.53 -10.83
N LYS A 82 1.83 -0.41 -11.90
CA LYS A 82 1.36 0.89 -12.40
C LYS A 82 0.61 1.70 -11.33
N ARG A 83 -0.27 1.05 -10.56
CA ARG A 83 -0.99 1.70 -9.46
C ARG A 83 -0.05 2.16 -8.36
N LYS A 84 0.98 1.38 -8.05
CA LYS A 84 1.99 1.74 -7.06
C LYS A 84 2.80 2.96 -7.52
N GLN A 85 3.23 2.96 -8.78
CA GLN A 85 3.95 4.09 -9.37
C GLN A 85 3.10 5.36 -9.45
N GLU A 86 1.83 5.26 -9.82
CA GLU A 86 0.92 6.40 -9.84
C GLU A 86 0.72 7.00 -8.44
N LYS A 87 0.57 6.15 -7.41
CA LYS A 87 0.50 6.60 -6.02
C LYS A 87 1.77 7.32 -5.60
N LEU A 88 2.94 6.74 -5.89
CA LEU A 88 4.22 7.36 -5.57
C LEU A 88 4.41 8.70 -6.29
N ARG A 89 4.03 8.79 -7.57
CA ARG A 89 4.08 10.04 -8.34
C ARG A 89 3.20 11.13 -7.71
N LYS A 90 1.97 10.78 -7.32
CA LYS A 90 1.07 11.73 -6.64
C LYS A 90 1.60 12.18 -5.28
N GLU A 91 2.26 11.28 -4.56
CA GLU A 91 2.88 11.60 -3.27
C GLU A 91 4.07 12.55 -3.44
N ILE A 92 4.93 12.30 -4.44
CA ILE A 92 6.04 13.21 -4.79
C ILE A 92 5.52 14.57 -5.26
N GLU A 93 4.51 14.61 -6.13
CA GLU A 93 3.91 15.87 -6.61
C GLU A 93 3.27 16.67 -5.47
N MET A 94 2.60 15.98 -4.55
CA MET A 94 2.07 16.60 -3.34
C MET A 94 3.20 17.15 -2.45
N GLN A 95 4.29 16.41 -2.26
CA GLN A 95 5.45 16.86 -1.48
C GLN A 95 6.20 18.04 -2.13
N SER A 96 6.42 18.02 -3.44
CA SER A 96 7.07 19.12 -4.17
C SER A 96 6.19 20.38 -4.23
N SER A 97 4.87 20.24 -4.20
CA SER A 97 3.97 21.40 -4.03
C SER A 97 4.09 22.08 -2.66
N PHE A 98 4.75 21.45 -1.69
CA PHE A 98 5.12 22.02 -0.38
C PHE A 98 6.62 22.36 -0.29
N GLU A 99 7.37 22.41 -1.39
CA GLU A 99 8.70 23.03 -1.40
C GLU A 99 8.51 24.50 -1.00
N SER A 100 8.67 24.73 0.30
CA SER A 100 8.88 26.04 0.90
C SER A 100 10.03 26.67 0.14
N ASP A 101 9.88 27.92 -0.31
CA ASP A 101 11.06 28.74 -0.62
C ASP A 101 11.91 28.70 0.66
N ASP A 102 13.05 28.01 0.61
CA ASP A 102 14.03 27.84 1.68
C ASP A 102 14.73 29.17 1.99
N GLU A 103 13.98 30.27 2.12
CA GLU A 103 14.51 31.60 2.40
C GLU A 103 14.89 31.74 3.88
N PHE A 104 14.18 31.06 4.77
CA PHE A 104 14.35 31.16 6.21
C PHE A 104 14.81 29.83 6.81
N ALA A 105 15.91 29.87 7.57
CA ALA A 105 16.35 28.78 8.44
C ALA A 105 15.38 28.56 9.62
N PHE A 106 14.73 29.63 10.09
CA PHE A 106 13.73 29.56 11.16
C PHE A 106 12.70 30.68 11.03
N ILE A 107 11.41 30.35 10.85
CA ILE A 107 10.31 31.33 10.83
C ILE A 107 9.84 31.60 12.27
N MET A 108 10.01 32.84 12.73
CA MET A 108 9.61 33.27 14.07
C MET A 108 8.11 33.57 14.16
N GLY A 109 7.50 33.93 13.02
CA GLY A 109 6.05 34.09 12.92
C GLY A 109 5.60 34.66 11.58
N TYR A 110 4.31 34.93 11.50
CA TYR A 110 3.67 35.60 10.37
C TYR A 110 3.16 36.97 10.79
N THR A 111 3.34 37.95 9.92
CA THR A 111 2.75 39.29 10.09
C THR A 111 1.24 39.23 9.87
N SER A 112 0.50 40.27 10.29
CA SER A 112 -0.96 40.36 10.06
C SER A 112 -1.36 40.30 8.57
N GLY A 113 -0.43 40.57 7.65
CA GLY A 113 -0.63 40.44 6.20
C GLY A 113 -0.26 39.07 5.63
N GLY A 114 0.11 38.09 6.47
CA GLY A 114 0.44 36.73 6.04
C GLY A 114 1.88 36.54 5.55
N ALA A 115 2.73 37.59 5.56
CA ALA A 115 4.14 37.45 5.22
C ALA A 115 4.91 36.84 6.41
N ALA A 116 5.71 35.80 6.14
CA ALA A 116 6.60 35.17 7.12
C ALA A 116 7.79 36.09 7.46
N TYR A 117 8.23 36.09 8.72
CA TYR A 117 9.50 36.69 9.12
C TYR A 117 10.27 35.73 10.04
N GLY A 118 11.58 35.74 9.91
CA GLY A 118 12.43 34.73 10.52
C GLY A 118 13.92 34.99 10.33
N ILE A 119 14.73 34.03 10.77
CA ILE A 119 16.18 34.00 10.55
C ILE A 119 16.41 33.37 9.19
N LYS A 120 17.15 34.05 8.32
CA LYS A 120 17.60 33.53 7.03
C LYS A 120 18.79 32.59 7.21
N TRP A 121 19.03 31.69 6.26
CA TRP A 121 20.21 30.84 6.28
C TRP A 121 21.53 31.63 6.33
N GLU A 122 21.56 32.81 5.68
CA GLU A 122 22.72 33.72 5.68
C GLU A 122 23.01 34.29 7.08
N ASP A 123 21.96 34.49 7.89
CA ASP A 123 22.04 35.06 9.24
C ASP A 123 22.08 33.97 10.33
N TRP A 124 22.14 32.68 9.94
CA TRP A 124 22.15 31.58 10.89
C TRP A 124 23.50 31.55 11.63
N PRO A 125 23.51 31.62 12.98
CA PRO A 125 24.75 31.66 13.74
C PRO A 125 25.49 30.32 13.62
N VAL A 126 26.54 30.30 12.80
CA VAL A 126 27.44 29.15 12.59
C VAL A 126 28.47 28.95 13.72
N ASP A 127 28.51 29.85 14.71
CA ASP A 127 29.57 29.93 15.72
C ASP A 127 29.46 28.96 16.92
N ASN A 128 28.64 27.91 16.83
CA ASN A 128 28.52 26.91 17.91
C ASN A 128 28.95 25.48 17.52
N LEU A 129 29.87 25.34 16.56
CA LEU A 129 30.53 24.06 16.25
C LEU A 129 32.01 23.97 16.67
N SER A 130 32.50 24.88 17.50
CA SER A 130 33.78 24.72 18.20
C SER A 130 33.55 24.78 19.70
N GLY A 131 33.31 23.61 20.29
CA GLY A 131 33.31 23.45 21.74
C GLY A 131 34.72 23.69 22.29
N GLU A 132 34.99 24.91 22.70
CA GLU A 132 36.11 25.22 23.60
C GLU A 132 35.50 25.65 24.95
N PRO A 133 35.64 24.84 26.02
CA PRO A 133 35.23 25.29 27.34
C PRO A 133 36.18 26.39 27.82
N GLY A 134 35.65 27.61 27.90
CA GLY A 134 36.30 28.76 28.50
C GLY A 134 36.77 28.46 29.92
N ASN A 135 38.08 28.58 30.15
CA ASN A 135 38.60 28.81 31.47
C ASN A 135 38.71 30.32 31.66
N GLU A 136 37.90 30.85 32.56
CA GLU A 136 38.03 32.19 33.10
C GLU A 136 37.78 32.08 34.61
N ASN A 137 38.86 31.86 35.36
CA ASN A 137 38.89 32.08 36.80
C ASN A 137 39.59 33.43 37.05
N HIS A 138 38.76 34.46 37.24
CA HIS A 138 39.06 35.77 37.81
C HIS A 138 38.12 35.85 39.05
N ILE A 139 38.44 36.30 40.27
CA ILE A 139 39.62 36.92 40.87
C ILE A 139 39.39 37.02 42.40
N ILE A 140 40.47 37.05 43.20
CA ILE A 140 40.68 37.74 44.50
C ILE A 140 39.83 37.36 45.74
N SER A 141 40.53 36.88 46.80
CA SER A 141 40.70 37.58 48.10
C SER A 141 41.94 37.06 48.83
#